data_AF-A0A928W5A5-F1
#
_entry.id   AF-A0A928W5A5-F1
#
_cell.length_a   1.000
_cell.length_b   1.000
_cell.length_c   1.000
_cell.angle_alpha   90.00
_cell.angle_beta   90.00
_cell.angle_gamma   90.00
#
_symmetry.space_group_name_H-M   'P 1'
#
loop_
_entity.id
_entity.type
_entity.pdbx_description
1 polymer ?
#
loop_
_entity_poly.entity_id
_entity_poly.type
_entity_poly.pdbx_seq_one_letter_code
_entity_poly.pdbx_strand_id
1 'polypeptide(L)'
;MSEKIQKTETKVRSIEEKIRKLDLQLAREKSRLKEQKRKARTKKLIEIGGLTEIAGISNVDKAALLGAMVQMKELLEDKQTFNMFRKKGEELLSKRK
;
A
#
# COMPACT_ATOMS: atom_id res chain seq x y z
N MET A 1 21.44 -26.43 47.06
CA MET A 1 20.13 -26.03 46.47
C MET A 1 20.12 -24.58 45.97
N SER A 2 20.82 -23.65 46.63
CA SER A 2 20.88 -22.22 46.26
C SER A 2 21.45 -21.91 44.87
N GLU A 3 22.53 -22.57 44.42
CA GLU A 3 23.15 -22.30 43.11
C GLU A 3 22.26 -22.63 41.91
N LYS A 4 21.47 -23.70 42.00
CA LYS A 4 20.54 -24.08 40.91
C LYS A 4 19.42 -23.06 40.76
N ILE A 5 18.93 -22.50 41.87
CA ILE A 5 17.92 -21.44 41.89
C ILE A 5 18.49 -20.16 41.26
N GLN A 6 19.68 -19.74 41.69
CA GLN A 6 20.35 -18.54 41.17
C GLN A 6 20.71 -18.64 39.66
N LYS A 7 21.11 -19.84 39.20
CA LYS A 7 21.35 -20.12 37.77
C LYS A 7 20.05 -20.12 36.95
N THR A 8 18.92 -20.40 37.58
CA THR A 8 17.61 -20.38 36.92
C THR A 8 17.08 -18.95 36.84
N GLU A 9 17.19 -18.17 37.92
CA GLU A 9 16.83 -16.75 37.95
C GLU A 9 17.61 -15.92 36.93
N THR A 10 18.92 -16.14 36.80
CA THR A 10 19.76 -15.46 35.81
C THR A 10 19.35 -15.81 34.37
N LYS A 11 18.96 -17.06 34.11
CA LYS A 11 18.40 -17.47 32.82
C LYS A 11 17.05 -16.83 32.53
N VAL A 12 16.15 -16.79 33.52
CA VAL A 12 14.84 -16.13 33.39
C VAL A 12 15.03 -14.66 33.04
N ARG A 13 15.89 -13.94 33.79
CA ARG A 13 16.21 -12.54 33.53
C ARG A 13 16.78 -12.31 32.13
N SER A 14 17.68 -13.19 31.66
CA SER A 14 18.23 -13.12 30.30
C SER A 14 17.16 -13.35 29.22
N ILE A 15 16.20 -14.23 29.48
CA ILE A 15 15.08 -14.50 28.56
C ILE A 15 14.15 -13.29 28.51
N GLU A 16 13.80 -12.70 29.65
CA GLU A 16 12.97 -11.50 29.73
C GLU A 16 13.58 -10.32 28.97
N GLU A 17 14.89 -10.11 29.09
CA GLU A 17 15.61 -9.09 28.32
C GLU A 17 15.56 -9.35 26.81
N LYS A 18 15.66 -10.61 26.39
CA LYS A 18 15.52 -11.00 24.97
C LYS A 18 14.11 -10.77 24.45
N ILE A 19 13.08 -11.13 25.22
CA ILE A 19 11.68 -10.88 24.89
C ILE A 19 11.47 -9.38 24.71
N ARG A 20 11.91 -8.55 25.66
CA ARG A 20 11.77 -7.09 25.57
C ARG A 20 12.47 -6.52 24.33
N LYS A 21 13.66 -7.02 23.98
CA LYS A 21 14.36 -6.60 22.75
C LYS A 21 13.58 -7.00 21.49
N LEU A 22 13.05 -8.22 21.45
CA LEU A 22 12.24 -8.71 20.33
C LEU A 22 10.94 -7.91 20.18
N ASP A 23 10.27 -7.57 21.27
CA ASP A 23 9.05 -6.75 21.26
C ASP A 23 9.32 -5.35 20.69
N LEU A 24 10.43 -4.73 21.09
CA LEU A 24 10.84 -3.43 20.56
C LEU A 24 11.18 -3.51 19.06
N GLN A 25 11.86 -4.57 18.63
CA GLN A 25 12.14 -4.81 17.20
C GLN A 25 10.84 -5.02 16.42
N LEU A 26 9.92 -5.84 16.94
CA LEU A 26 8.64 -6.12 16.33
C LEU A 26 7.79 -4.85 16.20
N ALA A 27 7.77 -3.99 17.23
CA ALA A 27 7.06 -2.71 17.19
C ALA A 27 7.63 -1.78 16.11
N ARG A 28 8.96 -1.70 16.00
CA ARG A 28 9.65 -0.91 14.95
C ARG A 28 9.32 -1.44 13.55
N GLU A 29 9.38 -2.74 13.35
CA GLU A 29 9.06 -3.37 12.06
C GLU A 29 7.59 -3.18 11.68
N LYS A 30 6.66 -3.34 12.63
CA LYS A 30 5.23 -3.04 12.41
C LYS A 30 5.01 -1.58 12.00
N SER A 31 5.67 -0.64 12.67
CA SER A 31 5.60 0.78 12.31
C SER A 31 6.13 1.04 10.89
N ARG A 32 7.31 0.48 10.57
CA ARG A 32 7.93 0.57 9.25
C ARG A 32 7.02 0.04 8.15
N LEU A 33 6.43 -1.13 8.34
CA LEU A 33 5.48 -1.73 7.39
C LEU A 33 4.22 -0.87 7.22
N LYS A 34 3.69 -0.31 8.32
CA LYS A 34 2.53 0.60 8.27
C LYS A 34 2.84 1.84 7.45
N GLU A 35 4.02 2.44 7.64
CA GLU A 35 4.45 3.61 6.89
C GLU A 35 4.65 3.30 5.40
N GLN A 36 5.30 2.18 5.07
CA GLN A 36 5.45 1.74 3.68
C GLN A 36 4.09 1.53 3.00
N LYS A 37 3.14 0.88 3.67
CA LYS A 37 1.76 0.72 3.16
C LYS A 37 1.09 2.07 2.92
N ARG A 38 1.25 3.04 3.82
CA ARG A 38 0.72 4.40 3.66
C ARG A 38 1.33 5.11 2.46
N LYS A 39 2.66 5.04 2.29
CA LYS A 39 3.37 5.64 1.15
C LYS A 39 2.91 5.02 -0.17
N ALA A 40 2.84 3.70 -0.25
CA ALA A 40 2.36 2.99 -1.44
C ALA A 40 0.90 3.36 -1.78
N ARG A 41 0.01 3.40 -0.78
CA ARG A 41 -1.37 3.83 -0.96
C ARG A 41 -1.46 5.27 -1.48
N THR A 42 -0.69 6.19 -0.88
CA THR A 42 -0.68 7.61 -1.27
C THR A 42 -0.17 7.77 -2.69
N LYS A 43 0.93 7.10 -3.04
CA LYS A 43 1.48 7.08 -4.40
C LYS A 43 0.44 6.62 -5.42
N LYS A 44 -0.24 5.49 -5.16
CA LYS A 44 -1.32 4.98 -6.03
C LYS A 44 -2.46 5.99 -6.21
N LEU A 45 -2.89 6.65 -5.14
CA LEU A 45 -3.95 7.66 -5.22
C LEU A 45 -3.53 8.88 -6.06
N ILE A 46 -2.27 9.33 -5.88
CA ILE A 46 -1.71 10.43 -6.67
C ILE A 46 -1.60 10.03 -8.15
N GLU A 47 -1.13 8.82 -8.46
CA GLU A 47 -1.05 8.34 -9.84
C GLU A 47 -2.44 8.32 -10.50
N ILE A 48 -3.45 7.79 -9.82
CA ILE A 48 -4.83 7.77 -10.32
C ILE A 48 -5.37 9.20 -10.53
N GLY A 49 -5.14 10.10 -9.57
CA GLY A 49 -5.50 11.52 -9.74
C GLY A 49 -4.77 12.16 -10.92
N GLY A 50 -3.48 11.86 -11.09
CA GLY A 50 -2.70 12.27 -12.25
C GLY A 50 -3.33 11.81 -13.56
N LEU A 51 -3.79 10.56 -13.66
CA LEU A 51 -4.51 10.04 -14.83
C LEU A 51 -5.78 10.84 -15.15
N THR A 52 -6.53 11.30 -14.13
CA THR A 52 -7.71 12.15 -14.36
C THR A 52 -7.37 13.52 -14.93
N GLU A 53 -6.22 14.09 -14.52
CA GLU A 53 -5.67 15.32 -15.11
C GLU A 53 -5.23 15.08 -16.57
N ILE A 54 -4.55 13.95 -16.84
CA ILE A 54 -4.15 13.56 -18.22
C ILE A 54 -5.38 13.46 -19.13
N ALA A 55 -6.46 12.87 -18.62
CA ALA A 55 -7.70 12.68 -19.34
C ALA A 55 -8.56 13.96 -19.46
N GLY A 56 -8.17 15.07 -18.81
CA GLY A 56 -8.91 16.34 -18.85
C GLY A 56 -10.23 16.32 -18.08
N ILE A 57 -10.39 15.40 -17.13
CA ILE A 57 -11.63 15.19 -16.36
C ILE A 57 -11.47 15.51 -14.87
N SER A 58 -10.37 16.14 -14.47
CA SER A 58 -10.07 16.47 -13.06
C SER A 58 -11.03 17.51 -12.44
N ASN A 59 -11.65 18.35 -13.27
CA ASN A 59 -12.61 19.37 -12.84
C ASN A 59 -14.08 18.91 -12.87
N VAL A 60 -14.34 17.64 -13.24
CA VAL A 60 -15.69 17.08 -13.25
C VAL A 60 -16.18 16.89 -11.82
N ASP A 61 -17.49 17.02 -11.60
CA ASP A 61 -18.11 16.73 -10.30
C ASP A 61 -17.72 15.33 -9.79
N LYS A 62 -17.47 15.23 -8.47
CA LYS A 62 -16.95 14.02 -7.85
C LYS A 62 -17.92 12.84 -7.95
N ALA A 63 -19.22 13.09 -7.85
CA ALA A 63 -20.23 12.04 -7.97
C ALA A 63 -20.35 11.57 -9.42
N ALA A 64 -20.31 12.50 -10.39
CA ALA A 64 -20.31 12.16 -11.81
C ALA A 64 -19.06 11.35 -12.22
N LEU A 65 -17.87 11.77 -11.78
CA LEU A 65 -16.62 11.05 -12.03
C LEU A 65 -16.64 9.64 -11.43
N LEU A 66 -17.11 9.50 -10.19
CA LEU A 66 -17.26 8.21 -9.54
C LEU A 66 -18.25 7.31 -10.28
N GLY A 67 -19.41 7.85 -10.68
CA GLY A 67 -20.40 7.11 -11.46
C GLY A 67 -19.84 6.59 -12.78
N ALA A 68 -19.09 7.42 -13.51
CA ALA A 68 -18.40 7.00 -14.74
C ALA A 68 -17.36 5.90 -14.48
N MET A 69 -16.60 5.99 -13.38
CA MET A 69 -15.64 4.94 -13.00
C MET A 69 -16.32 3.62 -12.65
N VAL A 70 -17.50 3.65 -12.03
CA VAL A 70 -18.29 2.45 -11.72
C VAL A 70 -18.78 1.79 -13.01
N GLN A 71 -19.31 2.54 -13.97
CA GLN A 71 -19.69 1.98 -15.29
C GLN A 71 -18.46 1.43 -16.04
N MET A 72 -17.33 2.15 -15.99
CA MET A 72 -16.09 1.71 -16.61
C MET A 72 -15.59 0.38 -16.03
N LYS A 73 -15.85 0.09 -14.75
CA LYS A 73 -15.49 -1.20 -14.13
C LYS A 73 -16.12 -2.37 -14.89
N GLU A 74 -17.39 -2.27 -15.24
CA GLU A 74 -18.12 -3.31 -15.99
C GLU A 74 -17.52 -3.49 -17.39
N LEU A 75 -17.19 -2.38 -18.07
CA LEU A 75 -16.55 -2.39 -19.39
C LEU A 75 -15.14 -3.01 -19.38
N LEU A 76 -14.42 -2.91 -18.26
CA LEU A 76 -13.07 -3.47 -18.11
C LEU A 76 -13.06 -4.99 -17.88
N GLU A 77 -14.21 -5.61 -17.60
CA GLU A 77 -14.32 -7.08 -17.51
C GLU A 77 -14.23 -7.74 -18.89
N ASP A 78 -14.65 -7.04 -19.95
CA ASP A 78 -14.45 -7.48 -21.32
C ASP A 78 -12.98 -7.30 -21.76
N LYS A 79 -12.34 -8.40 -22.15
CA LYS A 79 -10.93 -8.43 -22.52
C LYS A 79 -10.61 -7.60 -23.75
N GLN A 80 -11.54 -7.51 -24.71
CA GLN A 80 -11.32 -6.69 -25.91
C GLN A 80 -11.33 -5.20 -25.57
N THR A 81 -12.34 -4.77 -24.82
CA THR A 81 -12.48 -3.40 -24.32
C THR A 81 -11.31 -2.99 -23.43
N PHE A 82 -10.88 -3.88 -22.51
CA PHE A 82 -9.68 -3.66 -21.71
C PHE A 82 -8.44 -3.41 -22.57
N ASN A 83 -8.18 -4.26 -23.57
CA ASN A 83 -7.00 -4.12 -24.43
C ASN A 83 -7.06 -2.84 -25.27
N MET A 84 -8.24 -2.46 -25.75
CA MET A 84 -8.45 -1.20 -26.47
C MET A 84 -8.11 0.01 -25.60
N PHE A 85 -8.64 0.06 -24.37
CA PHE A 85 -8.35 1.15 -23.44
C PHE A 85 -6.88 1.19 -23.02
N ARG A 86 -6.26 0.02 -22.80
CA ARG A 86 -4.85 -0.09 -22.49
C ARG A 86 -3.99 0.50 -23.61
N LYS A 87 -4.23 0.12 -24.87
CA LYS A 87 -3.49 0.64 -26.02
C LYS A 87 -3.62 2.16 -26.13
N LYS A 88 -4.85 2.68 -26.02
CA LYS A 88 -5.11 4.14 -26.02
C LYS A 88 -4.38 4.86 -24.88
N GLY A 89 -4.37 4.28 -23.69
CA GLY A 89 -3.67 4.81 -22.52
C GLY A 89 -2.15 4.84 -22.71
N GLU A 90 -1.56 3.76 -23.24
CA GLU A 90 -0.13 3.67 -23.57
C GLU A 90 0.28 4.74 -24.61
N GLU A 91 -0.54 4.95 -25.64
CA GLU A 91 -0.33 6.00 -26.65
C GLU A 91 -0.40 7.42 -26.06
N LEU A 92 -1.29 7.68 -25.10
CA LEU A 92 -1.39 8.99 -24.43
C LEU A 92 -0.23 9.25 -23.47
N LEU A 93 0.22 8.22 -22.75
CA LEU A 93 1.35 8.32 -21.83
C LEU A 93 2.68 8.46 -22.56
N SER A 94 2.85 7.80 -23.72
CA SER A 94 4.08 7.89 -24.51
C SER A 94 4.30 9.27 -25.12
N LYS A 95 3.23 9.96 -25.54
CA LYS A 95 3.28 11.34 -26.06
C LYS A 95 3.72 12.39 -25.05
N ARG A 96 3.82 12.04 -23.76
CA ARG A 96 4.26 12.93 -22.67
C ARG A 96 5.67 12.63 -22.16
N LYS A 97 6.30 11.56 -22.63
CA LYS A 97 7.73 11.30 -22.40
C LYS A 97 8.57 12.11 -23.38
#